data_AF-A0A0N0CYV4-F1
#
_entry.id   AF-A0A0N0CYV4-F1
#
_cell.length_a   1.000
_cell.length_b   1.000
_cell.length_c   1.000
_cell.angle_alpha   90.00
_cell.angle_beta   90.00
_cell.angle_gamma   90.00
#
_symmetry.space_group_name_H-M   'P 1'
#
loop_
_entity.id
_entity.type
_entity.pdbx_description
1 polymer ?
#
loop_
_entity_poly.entity_id
_entity_poly.type
_entity_poly.pdbx_seq_one_letter_code
_entity_poly.pdbx_strand_id
1 'polypeptide(L)'
;MKNQKTLLSTLWIFITFNYLYCDLIGLMDSKLLKQYLNGSVEGFTIDGDFLLYAGILMEIPISMILLSRILSPKPNAVANILAGVIKTLVMILTLLVGSFTKYYLFFACIEIATTIFIIIYAFKWFQEIQRSQKMIAL
;
A
#
# COMPACT_ATOMS: atom_id res chain seq x y z
N MET A 1 0.26 -21.52 -8.24
CA MET A 1 0.95 -20.28 -8.67
C MET A 1 0.01 -19.25 -9.28
N LYS A 2 -0.89 -19.62 -10.22
CA LYS A 2 -1.81 -18.67 -10.87
C LYS A 2 -2.80 -17.99 -9.90
N ASN A 3 -3.24 -18.73 -8.88
CA ASN A 3 -4.14 -18.21 -7.83
C ASN A 3 -3.44 -17.20 -6.92
N GLN A 4 -2.20 -17.46 -6.48
CA GLN A 4 -1.43 -16.53 -5.65
C GLN A 4 -1.25 -15.16 -6.33
N LYS A 5 -0.81 -15.17 -7.59
CA LYS A 5 -0.64 -13.95 -8.41
C LYS A 5 -1.95 -13.17 -8.58
N THR A 6 -3.04 -13.90 -8.81
CA THR A 6 -4.37 -13.29 -8.98
C THR A 6 -4.83 -12.63 -7.70
N LEU A 7 -4.75 -13.35 -6.58
CA LEU A 7 -5.17 -12.84 -5.28
C LEU A 7 -4.36 -11.59 -4.87
N LEU A 8 -3.02 -11.63 -5.01
CA LEU A 8 -2.17 -10.48 -4.71
C LEU A 8 -2.55 -9.25 -5.55
N SER A 9 -2.73 -9.42 -6.85
CA SER A 9 -3.19 -8.34 -7.73
C SER A 9 -4.56 -7.79 -7.31
N THR A 10 -5.52 -8.66 -6.97
CA THR A 10 -6.84 -8.26 -6.46
C THR A 10 -6.75 -7.48 -5.15
N LEU A 11 -5.87 -7.89 -4.23
CA LEU A 11 -5.66 -7.18 -2.96
C LEU A 11 -5.05 -5.79 -3.19
N TRP A 12 -4.12 -5.65 -4.14
CA TRP A 12 -3.59 -4.34 -4.53
C TRP A 12 -4.63 -3.45 -5.19
N ILE A 13 -5.54 -4.01 -6.01
CA ILE A 13 -6.69 -3.25 -6.54
C ILE A 13 -7.57 -2.76 -5.40
N PHE A 14 -7.97 -3.67 -4.51
CA PHE A 14 -8.82 -3.35 -3.35
C PHE A 14 -8.22 -2.23 -2.49
N ILE A 15 -6.93 -2.35 -2.15
CA ILE A 15 -6.28 -1.35 -1.30
C ILE A 15 -6.04 -0.02 -2.01
N THR A 16 -5.75 -0.03 -3.32
CA THR A 16 -5.60 1.20 -4.10
C THR A 16 -6.89 1.99 -4.13
N PHE A 17 -8.04 1.32 -4.31
CA PHE A 17 -9.34 1.97 -4.20
C PHE A 17 -9.62 2.49 -2.79
N ASN A 18 -9.20 1.77 -1.75
CA ASN A 18 -9.35 2.20 -0.36
C ASN A 18 -8.57 3.49 -0.08
N TYR A 19 -7.28 3.56 -0.49
CA TYR A 19 -6.47 4.77 -0.39
C TYR A 19 -7.11 5.94 -1.13
N LEU A 20 -7.50 5.73 -2.40
CA LEU A 20 -8.11 6.78 -3.22
C LEU A 20 -9.39 7.34 -2.58
N TYR A 21 -10.22 6.46 -2.01
CA TYR A 21 -11.45 6.90 -1.37
C TYR A 21 -11.20 7.56 -0.01
N CYS A 22 -10.17 7.12 0.74
CA CYS A 22 -9.72 7.78 1.97
C CYS A 22 -9.32 9.23 1.69
N ASP A 23 -8.49 9.45 0.66
CA ASP A 23 -8.06 10.78 0.23
C ASP A 23 -9.25 11.64 -0.23
N LEU A 24 -10.17 11.06 -0.99
CA LEU A 24 -11.39 11.75 -1.44
C LEU A 24 -12.25 12.20 -0.26
N ILE A 25 -12.49 11.34 0.73
CA ILE A 25 -13.24 11.69 1.94
C ILE A 25 -12.47 12.73 2.76
N GLY A 26 -11.14 12.63 2.83
CA GLY A 26 -10.29 13.64 3.45
C GLY A 26 -10.48 15.02 2.82
N LEU A 27 -10.54 15.11 1.49
CA LEU A 27 -10.81 16.37 0.79
C LEU A 27 -12.22 16.93 1.04
N MET A 28 -13.19 16.08 1.43
CA MET A 28 -14.52 16.54 1.85
C MET A 28 -14.55 17.08 3.28
N ASP A 29 -13.53 16.80 4.11
CA ASP A 29 -13.38 17.41 5.43
C ASP A 29 -12.96 18.87 5.26
N SER A 30 -13.86 19.80 5.59
CA SER A 30 -13.62 21.24 5.50
C SER A 30 -12.38 21.74 6.24
N LYS A 31 -11.93 21.07 7.32
CA LYS A 31 -10.71 21.44 8.03
C LYS A 31 -9.48 21.09 7.20
N LEU A 32 -9.46 19.90 6.61
CA LEU A 32 -8.37 19.43 5.78
C LEU A 32 -8.35 20.14 4.43
N LEU A 33 -9.52 20.37 3.81
CA LEU A 33 -9.62 21.11 2.55
C LEU A 33 -9.04 22.53 2.65
N LYS A 34 -9.32 23.25 3.75
CA LYS A 34 -8.76 24.59 3.98
C LYS A 34 -7.23 24.57 4.07
N GLN A 35 -6.67 23.53 4.68
CA GLN A 35 -5.22 23.33 4.72
C GLN A 35 -4.65 23.18 3.30
N TYR A 36 -5.22 22.27 2.49
CA TYR A 36 -4.84 22.13 1.08
C TYR A 36 -4.91 23.44 0.29
N LEU A 37 -5.98 24.22 0.45
CA LEU A 37 -6.17 25.51 -0.23
C LEU A 37 -5.18 26.59 0.25
N ASN A 38 -4.72 26.52 1.49
CA ASN A 38 -3.71 27.43 2.05
C ASN A 38 -2.28 27.02 1.68
N GLY A 39 -2.09 25.90 0.96
CA GLY A 39 -0.79 25.41 0.54
C GLY A 39 0.02 24.73 1.66
N SER A 40 -0.62 24.32 2.75
CA SER A 40 0.04 23.56 3.82
C SER A 40 -0.90 22.53 4.45
N VAL A 41 -0.41 21.31 4.69
CA VAL A 41 -1.18 20.20 5.26
C VAL A 41 -0.44 19.57 6.44
N GLU A 42 -1.08 19.51 7.61
CA GLU A 42 -0.54 18.95 8.85
C GLU A 42 0.90 19.41 9.17
N GLY A 43 1.19 20.69 8.89
CA GLY A 43 2.51 21.30 9.10
C GLY A 43 3.52 21.18 7.95
N PHE A 44 3.17 20.49 6.86
CA PHE A 44 3.98 20.39 5.65
C PHE A 44 3.55 21.39 4.60
N THR A 45 4.50 21.99 3.88
CA THR A 45 4.23 22.84 2.72
C THR A 45 3.90 21.96 1.51
N ILE A 46 2.84 22.32 0.78
CA ILE A 46 2.47 21.65 -0.47
C ILE A 46 3.24 22.34 -1.61
N ASP A 47 4.42 21.83 -1.91
CA ASP A 47 5.23 22.23 -3.06
C ASP A 47 5.24 21.16 -4.16
N GLY A 48 5.93 21.43 -5.27
CA GLY A 48 6.01 20.49 -6.40
C GLY A 48 6.67 19.15 -6.02
N ASP A 49 7.63 19.19 -5.10
CA ASP A 49 8.34 17.99 -4.63
C ASP A 49 7.46 17.14 -3.73
N PHE A 50 6.70 17.76 -2.81
CA PHE A 50 5.69 17.09 -1.98
C PHE A 50 4.69 16.32 -2.84
N LEU A 51 4.15 16.96 -3.88
CA LEU A 51 3.20 16.33 -4.81
C LEU A 51 3.84 15.18 -5.58
N LEU A 52 5.09 15.34 -6.02
CA LEU A 52 5.84 14.29 -6.70
C LEU A 52 6.06 13.08 -5.80
N TYR A 53 6.48 13.28 -4.55
CA TYR A 53 6.69 12.19 -3.59
C TYR A 53 5.39 11.49 -3.22
N ALA A 54 4.29 12.22 -3.06
CA ALA A 54 2.96 11.64 -2.86
C ALA A 54 2.56 10.75 -4.06
N GLY A 55 2.80 11.22 -5.28
CA GLY A 55 2.57 10.45 -6.50
C GLY A 55 3.42 9.18 -6.57
N ILE A 56 4.73 9.28 -6.32
CA ILE A 56 5.66 8.12 -6.31
C ILE A 56 5.23 7.09 -5.26
N LEU A 57 4.82 7.54 -4.08
CA LEU A 57 4.34 6.67 -3.01
C LEU A 57 3.08 5.91 -3.42
N MET A 58 2.17 6.55 -4.16
CA MET A 58 0.95 5.93 -4.66
C MET A 58 1.17 5.07 -5.91
N GLU A 59 2.25 5.29 -6.65
CA GLU A 59 2.64 4.43 -7.77
C GLU A 59 3.06 3.02 -7.29
N ILE A 60 3.49 2.87 -6.03
CA ILE A 60 3.81 1.56 -5.44
C ILE A 60 2.60 0.61 -5.50
N PRO A 61 1.44 0.88 -4.87
CA PRO A 61 0.29 -0.01 -4.96
C PRO A 61 -0.26 -0.13 -6.39
N ILE A 62 -0.24 0.94 -7.19
CA ILE A 62 -0.71 0.91 -8.59
C ILE A 62 0.13 -0.04 -9.44
N SER A 63 1.46 0.08 -9.39
CA SER A 63 2.37 -0.78 -10.14
C SER A 63 2.27 -2.25 -9.68
N MET A 64 2.06 -2.48 -8.38
CA MET A 64 1.90 -3.84 -7.83
C MET A 64 0.67 -4.58 -8.34
N ILE A 65 -0.37 -3.89 -8.82
CA ILE A 65 -1.51 -4.52 -9.52
C ILE A 65 -1.01 -5.30 -10.74
N LEU A 66 -0.13 -4.69 -11.55
CA LEU A 66 0.42 -5.28 -12.77
C LEU A 66 1.57 -6.25 -12.46
N LEU A 67 2.51 -5.82 -11.61
CA LEU A 67 3.70 -6.62 -11.28
C LEU A 67 3.34 -7.95 -10.63
N SER A 68 2.27 -7.99 -9.82
CA SER A 68 1.77 -9.24 -9.22
C SER A 68 1.31 -10.26 -10.27
N ARG A 69 0.97 -9.83 -11.49
CA ARG A 69 0.57 -10.72 -12.59
C ARG A 69 1.75 -11.16 -13.45
N ILE A 70 2.66 -10.24 -13.72
CA ILE A 70 3.73 -10.43 -14.72
C ILE A 70 4.97 -11.10 -14.11
N LEU A 71 5.40 -10.70 -12.91
CA LEU A 71 6.64 -11.18 -12.31
C LEU A 71 6.64 -12.69 -12.07
N SER A 72 7.79 -13.33 -12.24
CA SER A 72 8.00 -14.74 -11.88
C SER A 72 7.82 -14.95 -10.36
N PRO A 73 7.46 -16.16 -9.90
CA PRO A 73 6.98 -16.39 -8.53
C PRO A 73 7.88 -15.84 -7.41
N LYS A 74 9.20 -16.04 -7.49
CA LYS A 74 10.15 -15.63 -6.43
C LYS A 74 10.31 -14.10 -6.34
N PRO A 75 10.65 -13.37 -7.43
CA PRO A 75 10.66 -11.90 -7.42
C PRO A 75 9.31 -11.29 -7.04
N ASN A 76 8.21 -11.89 -7.47
CA ASN A 76 6.86 -11.42 -7.17
C ASN A 76 6.55 -11.46 -5.67
N ALA A 77 6.87 -12.57 -5.01
CA ALA A 77 6.70 -12.69 -3.56
C ALA A 77 7.55 -11.65 -2.80
N VAL A 78 8.81 -11.46 -3.19
CA VAL A 78 9.69 -10.45 -2.57
C VAL A 78 9.17 -9.03 -2.79
N ALA A 79 8.77 -8.68 -4.02
CA ALA A 79 8.22 -7.35 -4.33
C ALA A 79 6.96 -7.05 -3.50
N ASN A 80 6.06 -8.02 -3.35
CA ASN A 80 4.87 -7.88 -2.52
C ASN A 80 5.18 -7.67 -1.03
N ILE A 81 6.17 -8.38 -0.49
CA ILE A 81 6.62 -8.19 0.89
C ILE A 81 7.16 -6.77 1.07
N LEU A 82 8.07 -6.33 0.20
CA LEU A 82 8.68 -5.00 0.30
C LEU A 82 7.64 -3.88 0.16
N ALA A 83 6.80 -3.93 -0.87
CA ALA A 83 5.74 -2.96 -1.09
C ALA A 83 4.75 -2.92 0.08
N GLY A 84 4.35 -4.09 0.58
CA GLY A 84 3.47 -4.22 1.75
C GLY A 84 4.08 -3.59 3.00
N VAL A 85 5.37 -3.85 3.27
CA VAL A 85 6.09 -3.26 4.42
C VAL A 85 6.14 -1.74 4.31
N ILE A 86 6.55 -1.22 3.14
CA ILE A 86 6.62 0.23 2.90
C ILE A 86 5.25 0.87 3.16
N LYS A 87 4.18 0.35 2.55
CA LYS A 87 2.83 0.94 2.71
C LYS A 87 2.29 0.81 4.12
N THR A 88 2.58 -0.29 4.83
CA THR A 88 2.19 -0.45 6.24
C THR A 88 2.89 0.58 7.12
N LEU A 89 4.21 0.72 6.98
CA LEU A 89 5.00 1.66 7.80
C LEU A 89 4.58 3.10 7.52
N VAL A 90 4.43 3.48 6.25
CA VAL A 90 3.96 4.80 5.87
C VAL A 90 2.59 5.08 6.49
N MET A 91 1.64 4.14 6.43
CA MET A 91 0.32 4.39 6.99
C MET A 91 0.34 4.56 8.51
N ILE A 92 1.16 3.78 9.22
CA ILE A 92 1.35 3.94 10.66
C ILE A 92 1.97 5.31 10.97
N LEU A 93 3.01 5.72 10.24
CA LEU A 93 3.65 7.02 10.44
C LEU A 93 2.70 8.17 10.16
N THR A 94 1.91 8.11 9.09
CA THR A 94 0.92 9.15 8.78
C THR A 94 -0.18 9.18 9.83
N LEU A 95 -0.56 8.04 10.44
CA LEU A 95 -1.51 8.01 11.57
C LEU A 95 -0.98 8.70 12.83
N LEU A 96 0.34 8.67 13.06
CA LEU A 96 0.98 9.35 14.20
C LEU A 96 1.13 10.86 14.00
N VAL A 97 1.25 11.31 12.75
CA VAL A 97 1.45 12.73 12.40
C VAL A 97 0.13 13.44 12.12
N GLY A 98 -0.83 12.75 11.50
CA GLY A 98 -2.10 13.32 11.07
C GLY A 98 -3.18 13.38 12.16
N SER A 99 -4.25 14.11 11.84
CA SER A 99 -5.47 14.20 12.65
C SER A 99 -6.19 12.86 12.80
N PHE A 100 -6.47 12.45 14.05
CA PHE A 100 -7.24 11.23 14.40
C PHE A 100 -8.75 11.40 14.14
N THR A 101 -9.15 11.64 12.90
CA THR A 101 -10.57 11.62 12.52
C THR A 101 -11.11 10.19 12.46
N LYS A 102 -12.41 10.03 12.73
CA LYS A 102 -13.05 8.70 12.74
C LYS A 102 -12.99 8.00 11.38
N TYR A 103 -13.17 8.74 10.29
CA TYR A 103 -13.08 8.18 8.95
C TYR A 103 -11.65 7.75 8.63
N TYR A 104 -10.66 8.59 8.96
CA TYR A 104 -9.26 8.29 8.70
C TYR A 104 -8.81 7.04 9.45
N LEU A 105 -9.21 6.90 10.72
CA LEU A 105 -8.93 5.69 11.50
C LEU A 105 -9.57 4.44 10.88
N PHE A 106 -10.80 4.54 10.38
CA PHE A 106 -11.49 3.43 9.73
C PHE A 106 -10.74 2.94 8.48
N PHE A 107 -10.37 3.87 7.58
CA PHE A 107 -9.58 3.53 6.39
C PHE A 107 -8.20 3.00 6.79
N ALA A 108 -7.50 3.65 7.72
CA ALA A 108 -6.20 3.20 8.23
C ALA A 108 -6.20 1.77 8.75
N CYS A 109 -7.24 1.37 9.49
CA CYS A 109 -7.36 -0.01 9.97
C CYS A 109 -7.47 -1.01 8.81
N ILE A 110 -8.28 -0.70 7.78
CA ILE A 110 -8.43 -1.56 6.59
C ILE A 110 -7.11 -1.60 5.81
N GLU A 111 -6.45 -0.46 5.66
CA GLU A 111 -5.20 -0.30 4.97
C GLU A 111 -4.11 -1.16 5.58
N ILE A 112 -3.86 -0.98 6.87
CA ILE A 112 -2.87 -1.73 7.64
C ILE A 112 -3.20 -3.22 7.66
N ALA A 113 -4.47 -3.60 7.90
CA ALA A 113 -4.85 -5.01 7.93
C ALA A 113 -4.59 -5.71 6.58
N THR A 114 -4.93 -5.05 5.48
CA THR A 114 -4.75 -5.60 4.13
C THR A 114 -3.27 -5.68 3.76
N THR A 115 -2.47 -4.65 4.03
CA THR A 115 -1.03 -4.67 3.71
C THR A 115 -0.28 -5.69 4.56
N ILE A 116 -0.64 -5.86 5.84
CA ILE A 116 -0.12 -6.95 6.68
C ILE A 116 -0.51 -8.31 6.11
N PHE A 117 -1.76 -8.47 5.67
CA PHE A 117 -2.19 -9.71 5.04
C PHE A 117 -1.37 -10.02 3.77
N ILE A 118 -1.14 -9.02 2.91
CA ILE A 118 -0.29 -9.15 1.73
C ILE A 118 1.12 -9.62 2.11
N ILE A 119 1.74 -9.00 3.12
CA ILE A 119 3.08 -9.38 3.61
C ILE A 119 3.11 -10.85 4.05
N ILE A 120 2.18 -11.25 4.93
CA ILE A 120 2.14 -12.61 5.48
C ILE A 120 1.90 -13.62 4.36
N TYR A 121 0.96 -13.32 3.46
CA TYR A 121 0.61 -14.19 2.34
C TYR A 121 1.78 -14.36 1.37
N ALA A 122 2.42 -13.26 0.98
CA ALA A 122 3.58 -13.28 0.09
C ALA A 122 4.80 -13.96 0.74
N PHE A 123 5.00 -13.79 2.05
CA PHE A 123 6.06 -14.47 2.79
C PHE A 123 5.86 -15.99 2.85
N LYS A 124 4.64 -16.46 3.14
CA LYS A 124 4.31 -17.89 3.08
C LYS A 124 4.55 -18.46 1.68
N TRP A 125 4.12 -17.73 0.65
CA TRP A 125 4.34 -18.14 -0.74
C TRP A 125 5.83 -18.19 -1.10
N PHE A 126 6.65 -17.26 -0.62
CA PHE A 126 8.10 -17.29 -0.81
C PHE A 126 8.75 -18.53 -0.20
N GLN A 127 8.34 -18.93 1.01
CA GLN A 127 8.83 -20.13 1.66
C GLN A 127 8.47 -21.41 0.90
N GLU A 128 7.24 -21.49 0.38
CA GLU A 128 6.80 -22.62 -0.47
C GLU A 128 7.68 -22.76 -1.71
N ILE A 129 7.96 -21.64 -2.41
CA ILE A 129 8.82 -21.63 -3.59
C ILE A 129 10.23 -22.13 -3.25
N GLN A 130 10.81 -21.67 -2.14
CA GLN A 130 12.14 -22.11 -1.71
C GLN A 130 12.19 -23.61 -1.39
N ARG A 131 11.15 -24.14 -0.73
CA ARG A 131 11.06 -25.58 -0.41
C ARG A 131 10.98 -26.42 -1.68
N SER A 132 10.14 -26.04 -2.63
CA SER A 132 10.03 -26.76 -3.91
C SER A 132 11.34 -26.74 -4.70
N GLN A 133 12.08 -25.63 -4.71
CA GLN A 133 13.39 -25.56 -5.37
C GLN A 133 14.42 -26.49 -4.73
N LYS A 134 14.43 -26.61 -3.39
CA LYS A 134 15.34 -27.52 -2.68
C LYS A 134 15.05 -28.99 -2.98
N MET A 135 13.78 -29.39 -3.11
CA MET A 135 13.44 -30.79 -3.41
C MET A 135 13.80 -31.21 -4.85
N ILE A 136 13.80 -30.28 -5.81
CA ILE A 136 14.18 -30.56 -7.20
C ILE A 136 15.71 -30.67 -7.37
N ALA A 137 16.47 -30.09 -6.43
CA ALA A 137 17.93 -30.09 -6.46
C ALA A 137 18.57 -31.31 -5.75
N LEU A 138 17.76 -32.20 -5.18
CA LEU A 138 18.14 -33.47 -4.53
C LEU A 138 17.80 -34.63 -5.45
#